data_AF-A0A8J8G016-F1
#
_entry.id   AF-A0A8J8G016-F1
#
_cell.length_a   1.000
_cell.length_b   1.000
_cell.length_c   1.000
_cell.angle_alpha   90.00
_cell.angle_beta   90.00
_cell.angle_gamma   90.00
#
_symmetry.space_group_name_H-M   'P 1'
#
loop_
_entity.id
_entity.type
_entity.pdbx_description
1 polymer ?
#
loop_
_entity_poly.entity_id
_entity_poly.type
_entity_poly.pdbx_seq_one_letter_code
_entity_poly.pdbx_strand_id
1 'polypeptide(L)'
;MKRSEKMMINLVDGFDKHLETEKKILLLEECGRKCIQDRHEELLQDAKELYKNSNDMKEFLGKLSKRYESLQIANEEIAFVWEKCFCPIINKIPAGEISPTFCNCSRGWVKELLEGATEKPVEVFIDESITKGDTRCKLRVII
;
A
#
# COMPACT_ATOMS: atom_id res chain seq x y z
N MET A 1 -19.99 -0.41 14.89
CA MET A 1 -19.06 -1.31 14.19
C MET A 1 -19.78 -2.55 13.65
N LYS A 2 -19.67 -2.84 12.35
CA LYS A 2 -20.24 -4.01 11.67
C LYS A 2 -19.48 -5.29 12.03
N ARG A 3 -20.10 -6.45 11.76
CA ARG A 3 -19.47 -7.77 11.99
C ARG A 3 -18.15 -7.92 11.23
N SER A 4 -18.08 -7.46 9.98
CA SER A 4 -16.87 -7.54 9.15
C SER A 4 -15.71 -6.73 9.72
N GLU A 5 -15.98 -5.53 10.24
CA GLU A 5 -15.00 -4.66 10.90
C GLU A 5 -14.44 -5.36 12.16
N LYS A 6 -15.32 -5.87 13.03
CA LYS A 6 -14.90 -6.64 14.23
C LYS A 6 -14.07 -7.88 13.88
N MET A 7 -14.44 -8.57 12.80
CA MET A 7 -13.71 -9.75 12.35
C MET A 7 -12.31 -9.39 11.88
N MET A 8 -12.14 -8.27 11.16
CA MET A 8 -10.82 -7.80 10.75
C MET A 8 -9.95 -7.41 11.94
N ILE A 9 -10.50 -6.72 12.94
CA ILE A 9 -9.76 -6.39 14.17
C ILE A 9 -9.26 -7.67 14.84
N ASN A 10 -10.16 -8.60 15.15
CA ASN A 10 -9.80 -9.85 15.82
C ASN A 10 -8.80 -10.69 15.02
N LEU A 11 -8.89 -10.67 13.68
CA LEU A 11 -7.96 -11.38 12.81
C LEU A 11 -6.54 -10.81 12.91
N VAL A 12 -6.41 -9.48 12.80
CA VAL A 12 -5.11 -8.81 12.88
C VAL A 12 -4.53 -8.92 14.29
N ASP A 13 -5.34 -8.79 15.34
CA ASP A 13 -4.92 -9.02 16.73
C ASP A 13 -4.42 -10.45 16.93
N GLY A 14 -5.09 -11.43 16.30
CA GLY A 14 -4.65 -12.81 16.26
C GLY A 14 -3.28 -12.97 15.59
N PHE A 15 -3.03 -12.27 14.48
CA PHE A 15 -1.72 -12.26 13.83
C PHE A 15 -0.64 -11.68 14.74
N ASP A 16 -0.90 -10.55 15.38
CA ASP A 16 0.06 -9.92 16.27
C ASP A 16 0.39 -10.76 17.50
N LYS A 17 -0.59 -11.52 18.00
CA LYS A 17 -0.41 -12.39 19.17
C LYS A 17 0.31 -13.70 18.85
N HIS A 18 0.11 -14.24 17.65
CA HIS A 18 0.46 -15.64 17.35
C HIS A 18 1.49 -15.82 16.23
N LEU A 19 1.81 -14.77 15.47
CA LEU A 19 2.76 -14.86 14.35
C LEU A 19 4.02 -14.04 14.62
N GLU A 20 5.13 -14.56 14.11
CA GLU A 20 6.39 -13.82 14.01
C GLU A 20 6.22 -12.62 13.07
N THR A 21 7.00 -11.56 13.30
CA THR A 21 6.91 -10.30 12.57
C THR A 21 7.04 -10.46 11.06
N GLU A 22 7.97 -11.30 10.60
CA GLU A 22 8.15 -11.54 9.16
C GLU A 22 6.91 -12.20 8.52
N LYS A 23 6.31 -13.18 9.22
CA LYS A 23 5.13 -13.90 8.72
C LYS A 23 3.90 -13.00 8.65
N LYS A 24 3.66 -12.16 9.65
CA LYS A 24 2.52 -11.22 9.62
C LYS A 24 2.68 -10.15 8.53
N ILE A 25 3.90 -9.65 8.31
CA ILE A 25 4.18 -8.71 7.22
C ILE A 25 3.92 -9.38 5.87
N LEU A 26 4.46 -10.59 5.65
CA LEU A 26 4.27 -11.34 4.42
C LEU A 26 2.78 -11.53 4.08
N LEU A 27 1.99 -12.07 5.02
CA LEU A 27 0.56 -12.34 4.80
C LEU A 27 -0.23 -11.06 4.48
N LEU A 28 0.08 -9.97 5.15
CA LEU A 28 -0.60 -8.69 4.91
C LEU A 28 -0.17 -8.07 3.58
N GLU A 29 1.10 -8.15 3.22
CA GLU A 29 1.55 -7.75 1.89
C GLU A 29 0.82 -8.54 0.80
N GLU A 30 0.72 -9.87 0.93
CA GLU A 30 -0.03 -10.71 0.00
C GLU A 30 -1.49 -10.27 -0.17
N CYS A 31 -2.15 -9.90 0.93
CA CYS A 31 -3.50 -9.31 0.88
C CYS A 31 -3.54 -8.02 0.04
N GLY A 32 -2.55 -7.15 0.22
CA GLY A 32 -2.40 -5.91 -0.53
C GLY A 32 -2.17 -6.13 -2.03
N ARG A 33 -1.25 -7.04 -2.37
CA ARG A 33 -0.96 -7.42 -3.76
C ARG A 33 -2.20 -7.97 -4.44
N LYS A 34 -2.89 -8.91 -3.79
CA LYS A 34 -4.09 -9.50 -4.35
C LYS A 34 -5.23 -8.48 -4.49
N CYS A 35 -5.33 -7.52 -3.57
CA CYS A 35 -6.32 -6.45 -3.64
C CYS A 35 -6.16 -5.59 -4.89
N ILE A 36 -4.94 -5.18 -5.27
CA ILE A 36 -4.78 -4.39 -6.50
C ILE A 36 -5.07 -5.23 -7.74
N GLN A 37 -4.62 -6.49 -7.77
CA GLN A 37 -4.86 -7.40 -8.89
C GLN A 37 -6.36 -7.66 -9.14
N ASP A 38 -7.14 -7.87 -8.07
CA ASP A 38 -8.54 -8.28 -8.21
C ASP A 38 -9.53 -7.10 -8.26
N ARG A 39 -9.18 -5.96 -7.66
CA ARG A 39 -10.12 -4.84 -7.44
C ARG A 39 -9.73 -3.56 -8.15
N HIS A 40 -8.49 -3.49 -8.64
CA HIS A 40 -7.89 -2.31 -9.25
C HIS A 40 -6.98 -2.71 -10.42
N GLU A 41 -7.38 -3.76 -11.16
CA GLU A 41 -6.60 -4.30 -12.28
C GLU A 41 -6.29 -3.20 -13.30
N GLU A 42 -7.23 -2.28 -13.51
CA GLU A 42 -7.06 -1.13 -14.40
C GLU A 42 -5.87 -0.26 -14.02
N LEU A 43 -5.60 -0.08 -12.72
CA LEU A 43 -4.45 0.71 -12.26
C LEU A 43 -3.13 0.00 -12.56
N LEU A 44 -3.11 -1.32 -12.40
CA LEU A 44 -1.94 -2.14 -12.71
C LEU A 44 -1.66 -2.16 -14.22
N GLN A 45 -2.69 -2.28 -15.06
CA GLN A 45 -2.54 -2.22 -16.52
C GLN A 45 -2.08 -0.83 -16.97
N ASP A 46 -2.69 0.24 -16.45
CA ASP A 46 -2.25 1.61 -16.71
C ASP A 46 -0.77 1.79 -16.36
N ALA A 47 -0.32 1.29 -15.20
CA ALA A 47 1.08 1.37 -14.79
C ALA A 47 2.01 0.58 -15.73
N LYS A 48 1.61 -0.63 -16.16
CA LYS A 48 2.36 -1.43 -17.16
C LYS A 48 2.50 -0.69 -18.49
N GLU A 49 1.42 -0.09 -18.98
CA GLU A 49 1.46 0.69 -20.22
C GLU A 49 2.35 1.92 -20.10
N LEU A 50 2.29 2.64 -18.97
CA LEU A 50 3.18 3.77 -18.71
C LEU A 50 4.64 3.35 -18.67
N TYR A 51 4.97 2.21 -18.05
CA TYR A 51 6.33 1.70 -17.99
C TYR A 51 6.83 1.27 -19.38
N LYS A 52 6.03 0.52 -20.15
CA LYS A 52 6.36 0.10 -21.52
C LYS A 52 6.67 1.29 -22.44
N ASN A 53 5.98 2.41 -22.24
CA ASN A 53 6.16 3.63 -23.02
C ASN A 53 7.24 4.56 -22.46
N SER A 54 8.05 4.12 -21.49
CA SER A 54 9.10 4.92 -20.84
C SER A 54 10.48 4.34 -21.12
N ASN A 55 11.49 5.22 -21.25
CA ASN A 55 12.87 4.80 -21.52
C ASN A 55 13.58 4.31 -20.26
N ASP A 56 13.23 4.86 -19.10
CA ASP A 56 13.83 4.53 -17.81
C ASP A 56 12.82 4.68 -16.65
N MET A 57 13.29 4.33 -15.44
CA MET A 57 12.49 4.39 -14.22
C MET A 57 12.07 5.83 -13.87
N LYS A 58 12.93 6.81 -14.14
CA LYS A 58 12.66 8.22 -13.83
C LYS A 58 11.53 8.76 -14.71
N GLU A 59 11.55 8.44 -15.99
CA GLU A 59 10.48 8.80 -16.93
C GLU A 59 9.17 8.10 -16.56
N PHE A 60 9.22 6.80 -16.23
CA PHE A 60 8.05 6.05 -15.77
C PHE A 60 7.40 6.69 -14.54
N LEU A 61 8.17 6.93 -13.48
CA LEU A 61 7.68 7.57 -12.26
C LEU A 61 7.16 8.99 -12.53
N GLY A 62 7.81 9.73 -13.43
CA GLY A 62 7.36 11.04 -13.87
C GLY A 62 6.00 11.02 -14.59
N LYS A 63 5.69 9.94 -15.34
CA LYS A 63 4.36 9.74 -15.92
C LYS A 63 3.36 9.23 -14.88
N LEU A 64 3.78 8.31 -14.03
CA LEU A 64 2.96 7.72 -12.99
C LEU A 64 2.47 8.78 -11.99
N SER A 65 3.35 9.68 -11.53
CA SER A 65 2.99 10.78 -10.62
C SER A 65 1.97 11.76 -11.20
N LYS A 66 1.94 11.94 -12.53
CA LYS A 66 0.91 12.75 -13.20
C LYS A 66 -0.44 12.04 -13.27
N ARG A 67 -0.44 10.70 -13.27
CA ARG A 67 -1.64 9.86 -13.34
C ARG A 67 -2.24 9.57 -11.96
N TYR A 68 -1.37 9.46 -10.95
CA TYR A 68 -1.69 9.08 -9.58
C TYR A 68 -1.33 10.21 -8.63
N GLU A 69 -2.31 11.02 -8.24
CA GLU A 69 -2.11 12.16 -7.32
C GLU A 69 -1.47 11.78 -5.98
N SER A 70 -1.64 10.53 -5.54
CA SER A 70 -1.00 10.02 -4.33
C SER A 70 0.51 9.85 -4.47
N LEU A 71 1.05 9.72 -5.68
CA LEU A 71 2.48 9.53 -5.89
C LEU A 71 3.19 10.88 -5.95
N GLN A 72 3.97 11.17 -4.92
CA GLN A 72 4.78 12.36 -4.79
C GLN A 72 6.25 12.03 -5.07
N ILE A 73 6.89 12.88 -5.87
CA ILE A 73 8.32 12.78 -6.19
C ILE A 73 8.95 14.15 -5.93
N ALA A 74 9.81 14.24 -4.92
CA ALA A 74 10.49 15.48 -4.56
C ALA A 74 11.89 15.19 -4.02
N ASN A 75 12.91 15.92 -4.49
CA ASN A 75 14.30 15.75 -4.06
C ASN A 75 14.79 14.29 -4.06
N GLU A 76 14.46 13.54 -5.13
CA GLU A 76 14.75 12.11 -5.28
C GLU A 76 14.01 11.17 -4.30
N GLU A 77 13.18 11.71 -3.40
CA GLU A 77 12.27 10.94 -2.57
C GLU A 77 11.02 10.57 -3.35
N ILE A 78 10.67 9.29 -3.33
CA ILE A 78 9.46 8.74 -3.94
C ILE A 78 8.55 8.27 -2.81
N ALA A 79 7.33 8.80 -2.73
CA ALA A 79 6.39 8.40 -1.70
C ALA A 79 4.95 8.37 -2.20
N PHE A 80 4.19 7.39 -1.73
CA PHE A 80 2.74 7.37 -1.84
C PHE A 80 2.14 8.01 -0.58
N VAL A 81 1.34 9.05 -0.78
CA VAL A 81 0.71 9.83 0.28
C VAL A 81 -0.80 9.78 0.12
N TRP A 82 -1.50 9.49 1.22
CA TRP A 82 -2.95 9.49 1.27
C TRP A 82 -3.46 10.15 2.54
N GLU A 83 -4.42 11.06 2.40
CA GLU A 83 -5.09 11.74 3.53
C GLU A 83 -6.11 10.85 4.26
N LYS A 84 -6.44 9.69 3.69
CA LYS A 84 -7.35 8.71 4.29
C LYS A 84 -7.06 7.30 3.81
N CYS A 85 -7.55 6.31 4.56
CA CYS A 85 -7.54 4.92 4.10
C CYS A 85 -8.68 4.73 3.07
N PHE A 86 -8.35 4.08 1.95
CA PHE A 86 -9.32 3.76 0.90
C PHE A 86 -9.87 2.34 1.00
N CYS A 87 -9.37 1.51 1.93
CA CYS A 87 -9.91 0.18 2.16
C CYS A 87 -11.36 0.30 2.69
N PRO A 88 -12.35 -0.33 2.02
CA PRO A 88 -13.78 -0.13 2.32
C PRO A 88 -14.23 -0.71 3.68
N ILE A 89 -13.37 -1.49 4.34
CA ILE A 89 -13.62 -2.03 5.68
C ILE A 89 -12.89 -1.18 6.71
N ILE A 90 -11.60 -0.93 6.49
CA ILE A 90 -10.69 -0.35 7.48
C ILE A 90 -10.95 1.14 7.66
N ASN A 91 -11.38 1.84 6.61
CA ASN A 91 -11.73 3.24 6.69
C ASN A 91 -12.98 3.55 7.55
N LYS A 92 -13.69 2.51 8.01
CA LYS A 92 -14.82 2.60 8.95
C LYS A 92 -14.44 2.23 10.38
N ILE A 93 -13.23 1.70 10.59
CA ILE A 93 -12.72 1.35 11.91
C ILE A 93 -12.09 2.61 12.51
N PRO A 94 -12.47 3.03 13.73
CA PRO A 94 -11.83 4.14 14.41
C PRO A 94 -10.32 3.95 14.56
N ALA A 95 -9.56 5.04 14.46
CA ALA A 95 -8.12 5.00 14.68
C ALA A 95 -7.79 4.43 16.06
N GLY A 96 -6.78 3.56 16.14
CA GLY A 96 -6.40 2.85 17.37
C GLY A 96 -7.21 1.59 17.68
N GLU A 97 -8.34 1.33 17.00
CA GLU A 97 -9.11 0.08 17.20
C GLU A 97 -8.61 -1.09 16.35
N ILE A 98 -7.77 -0.85 15.34
CA ILE A 98 -7.08 -1.88 14.59
C ILE A 98 -5.58 -1.71 14.72
N SER A 99 -4.88 -2.82 14.91
CA SER A 99 -3.42 -2.79 14.98
C SER A 99 -2.79 -2.15 13.73
N PRO A 100 -1.80 -1.25 13.91
CA PRO A 100 -1.01 -0.69 12.83
C PRO A 100 -0.33 -1.70 11.93
N THR A 101 -0.10 -2.93 12.40
CA THR A 101 0.48 -4.01 11.61
C THR A 101 -0.31 -4.22 10.32
N PHE A 102 -1.64 -4.02 10.33
CA PHE A 102 -2.50 -4.13 9.16
C PHE A 102 -2.01 -3.31 7.95
N CYS A 103 -1.37 -2.15 8.18
CA CYS A 103 -0.95 -1.27 7.09
C CYS A 103 0.14 -1.86 6.18
N ASN A 104 0.73 -3.01 6.54
CA ASN A 104 1.52 -3.81 5.59
C ASN A 104 0.70 -4.28 4.37
N CYS A 105 -0.63 -4.28 4.46
CA CYS A 105 -1.51 -4.40 3.29
C CYS A 105 -1.30 -3.27 2.28
N SER A 106 -1.21 -2.01 2.72
CA SER A 106 -0.87 -0.89 1.83
C SER A 106 0.56 -1.00 1.29
N ARG A 107 1.51 -1.53 2.08
CA ARG A 107 2.88 -1.83 1.62
C ARG A 107 2.85 -2.80 0.44
N GLY A 108 2.13 -3.92 0.56
CA GLY A 108 1.97 -4.90 -0.51
C GLY A 108 1.27 -4.34 -1.75
N TRP A 109 0.26 -3.48 -1.56
CA TRP A 109 -0.44 -2.81 -2.65
C TRP A 109 0.51 -1.94 -3.50
N VAL A 110 1.37 -1.13 -2.86
CA VAL A 110 2.36 -0.30 -3.57
C VAL A 110 3.41 -1.14 -4.27
N LYS A 111 3.91 -2.19 -3.59
CA LYS A 111 4.87 -3.13 -4.18
C LYS A 111 4.28 -3.74 -5.44
N GLU A 112 3.05 -4.24 -5.40
CA GLU A 112 2.43 -4.84 -6.59
C GLU A 112 2.22 -3.86 -7.73
N LEU A 113 1.82 -2.62 -7.45
CA LEU A 113 1.68 -1.59 -8.48
C LEU A 113 3.00 -1.37 -9.23
N LEU A 114 4.12 -1.26 -8.51
CA LEU A 114 5.42 -0.95 -9.09
C LEU A 114 6.13 -2.19 -9.65
N GLU A 115 6.24 -3.25 -8.86
CA GLU A 115 6.90 -4.51 -9.27
C GLU A 115 6.09 -5.20 -10.37
N GLY A 116 4.76 -5.20 -10.28
CA GLY A 116 3.91 -5.78 -11.31
C GLY A 116 3.92 -4.99 -12.63
N ALA A 117 4.26 -3.69 -12.59
CA ALA A 117 4.44 -2.88 -13.80
C ALA A 117 5.84 -2.99 -14.39
N THR A 118 6.87 -3.09 -13.54
CA THR A 118 8.27 -2.93 -13.94
C THR A 118 9.05 -4.24 -14.00
N GLU A 119 8.51 -5.31 -13.41
CA GLU A 119 9.16 -6.60 -13.16
C GLU A 119 10.47 -6.49 -12.37
N LYS A 120 10.65 -5.37 -11.63
CA LYS A 120 11.81 -5.09 -10.78
C LYS A 120 11.36 -5.00 -9.33
N PRO A 121 12.14 -5.55 -8.39
CA PRO A 121 11.82 -5.45 -6.97
C PRO A 121 11.91 -4.00 -6.49
N VAL A 122 11.07 -3.62 -5.52
CA VAL A 122 11.14 -2.33 -4.84
C VAL A 122 11.01 -2.51 -3.33
N GLU A 123 11.66 -1.63 -2.58
CA GLU A 123 11.47 -1.56 -1.13
C GLU A 123 10.48 -0.46 -0.76
N VAL A 124 9.54 -0.79 0.12
CA VAL A 124 8.49 0.14 0.57
C VAL A 124 8.49 0.18 2.09
N PHE A 125 8.54 1.39 2.65
CA PHE A 125 8.55 1.66 4.08
C PHE A 125 7.32 2.45 4.48
N ILE A 126 6.68 2.08 5.58
CA ILE A 126 5.53 2.81 6.13
C ILE A 126 6.07 3.84 7.13
N ASP A 127 6.25 5.08 6.67
CA ASP A 127 6.76 6.17 7.49
C ASP A 127 5.64 6.77 8.37
N GLU A 128 4.44 6.98 7.81
CA GLU A 128 3.26 7.51 8.52
C GLU A 128 2.02 6.64 8.23
N SER A 129 1.12 6.47 9.21
CA SER A 129 -0.16 5.79 9.04
C SER A 129 -1.25 6.35 9.95
N ILE A 130 -2.41 6.67 9.36
CA ILE A 130 -3.57 7.13 10.14
C ILE A 130 -4.08 6.10 11.16
N THR A 131 -3.83 4.81 10.95
CA THR A 131 -4.18 3.77 11.94
C THR A 131 -3.31 3.83 13.19
N LYS A 132 -2.11 4.44 13.09
CA LYS A 132 -1.22 4.75 14.21
C LYS A 132 -1.58 6.07 14.90
N GLY A 133 -2.50 6.85 14.35
CA GLY A 133 -2.85 8.19 14.82
C GLY A 133 -2.15 9.34 14.08
N ASP A 134 -1.37 9.06 13.03
CA ASP A 134 -0.82 10.11 12.17
C ASP A 134 -1.93 10.83 11.38
N THR A 135 -1.67 12.04 10.88
CA THR A 135 -2.68 12.81 10.14
C THR A 135 -2.89 12.30 8.71
N ARG A 136 -1.93 11.54 8.18
CA ARG A 136 -1.95 10.97 6.82
C ARG A 136 -1.19 9.64 6.79
N CYS A 137 -1.33 8.92 5.69
CA CYS A 137 -0.45 7.80 5.37
C CYS A 137 0.67 8.27 4.45
N LYS A 138 1.90 7.84 4.72
CA LYS A 138 3.07 8.07 3.87
C LYS A 138 3.87 6.77 3.73
N LEU A 139 3.93 6.25 2.52
CA LEU A 139 4.70 5.06 2.16
C LEU A 139 5.85 5.47 1.26
N ARG A 140 7.08 5.44 1.77
CA ARG A 140 8.29 5.77 1.02
C ARG A 140 8.77 4.56 0.23
N VAL A 141 9.25 4.81 -0.97
CA VAL A 141 9.70 3.80 -1.93
C VAL A 141 11.18 4.00 -2.23
N ILE A 142 11.94 2.89 -2.28
CA ILE A 142 13.31 2.82 -2.76
C ILE A 142 13.32 1.84 -3.95
N ILE A 143 13.91 2.27 -5.06
CA ILE A 143 13.98 1.55 -6.34
C ILE A 143 15.42 1.32 -6.74
#